data_AF-A0A2A4YI97-F1
#
_entry.id   AF-A0A2A4YI97-F1
#
_cell.length_a   1.000
_cell.length_b   1.000
_cell.length_c   1.000
_cell.angle_alpha   90.00
_cell.angle_beta   90.00
_cell.angle_gamma   90.00
#
_symmetry.space_group_name_H-M   'P 1'
#
loop_
_entity.id
_entity.type
_entity.pdbx_description
1 polymer ?
#
loop_
_entity_poly.entity_id
_entity_poly.type
_entity_poly.pdbx_seq_one_letter_code
_entity_poly.pdbx_strand_id
1 'polypeptide(L)'
;MEKNNLRDSKLQIGQVLLIPKSNAPKARSAVYTNELYVVQEGDNLWKIAIDNDVSVEALLRLNKLTQKKAKKLRPGDKLILR
;
A
#
# COMPACT_ATOMS: atom_id res chain seq x y z
N MET A 1 -4.52 -20.26 -13.31
CA MET A 1 -4.63 -20.53 -11.86
C MET A 1 -4.08 -19.45 -10.91
N GLU A 2 -3.08 -18.63 -11.18
CA GLU A 2 -2.22 -18.11 -10.08
C GLU A 2 -2.76 -17.09 -9.05
N LYS A 3 -3.99 -16.56 -9.16
CA LYS A 3 -4.59 -15.76 -8.07
C LYS A 3 -5.99 -16.18 -7.64
N ASN A 4 -6.61 -17.09 -8.38
CA ASN A 4 -7.99 -17.55 -8.18
C ASN A 4 -8.11 -19.08 -8.27
N ASN A 5 -6.99 -19.81 -8.34
CA ASN A 5 -6.91 -21.27 -8.53
C ASN A 5 -7.77 -21.83 -9.68
N LEU A 6 -8.02 -21.02 -10.72
CA LEU A 6 -8.82 -21.40 -11.89
C LEU A 6 -8.08 -22.33 -12.84
N ARG A 7 -8.60 -23.55 -13.01
CA ARG A 7 -8.02 -24.58 -13.90
C ARG A 7 -8.11 -24.21 -15.38
N ASP A 8 -9.08 -23.38 -15.75
CA ASP A 8 -9.31 -22.87 -17.10
C ASP A 8 -10.05 -21.51 -17.02
N SER A 9 -10.30 -20.87 -18.16
CA SER A 9 -10.91 -19.54 -18.29
C SER A 9 -12.44 -19.53 -18.17
N LYS A 10 -13.08 -20.67 -17.88
CA LYS A 10 -14.54 -20.77 -17.73
C LYS A 10 -14.98 -20.26 -16.35
N LEU A 11 -15.86 -19.26 -16.35
CA LEU A 11 -16.41 -18.64 -15.15
C LEU A 11 -17.88 -19.03 -14.95
N GLN A 12 -18.31 -19.13 -13.70
CA GLN A 12 -19.68 -19.48 -13.30
C GLN A 12 -20.41 -18.26 -12.71
N ILE A 13 -21.72 -18.18 -12.94
CA ILE A 13 -22.56 -17.14 -12.33
C ILE A 13 -22.48 -17.28 -10.80
N GLY A 14 -22.19 -16.17 -10.10
CA GLY A 14 -21.97 -16.15 -8.65
C GLY A 14 -20.52 -16.35 -8.20
N GLN A 15 -19.59 -16.56 -9.14
CA GLN A 15 -18.17 -16.76 -8.83
C GLN A 15 -17.47 -15.43 -8.48
N VAL A 16 -16.82 -15.41 -7.32
CA VAL A 16 -16.02 -14.27 -6.86
C VAL A 16 -14.57 -14.42 -7.33
N LEU A 17 -14.00 -13.35 -7.88
CA LEU A 17 -12.64 -13.31 -8.39
C LEU A 17 -11.80 -12.23 -7.69
N LEU A 18 -10.56 -12.58 -7.37
CA LEU A 18 -9.52 -11.71 -6.86
C LEU A 18 -8.83 -11.01 -8.03
N ILE A 19 -9.13 -9.72 -8.21
CA ILE A 19 -8.54 -8.88 -9.24
C ILE A 19 -7.28 -8.20 -8.68
N PRO A 20 -6.09 -8.43 -9.28
CA PRO A 20 -4.88 -7.73 -8.85
C PRO A 20 -4.92 -6.25 -9.29
N LYS A 21 -4.98 -5.31 -8.34
CA LYS A 21 -4.78 -3.88 -8.62
C LYS A 21 -3.29 -3.62 -8.87
N SER A 22 -2.91 -3.35 -10.11
CA SER A 22 -1.55 -2.89 -10.46
C SER A 22 -1.53 -1.37 -10.47
N ASN A 23 -1.24 -0.76 -9.32
CA ASN A 23 -0.97 0.68 -9.21
C ASN A 23 0.54 0.92 -9.35
N ALA A 24 1.07 0.84 -10.57
CA ALA A 24 2.38 1.42 -10.87
C ALA A 24 2.19 2.92 -11.13
N PRO A 25 2.82 3.83 -10.35
CA PRO A 25 2.68 5.26 -10.58
C PRO A 25 3.32 5.63 -11.93
N LYS A 26 2.51 6.21 -12.81
CA LYS A 26 2.91 6.76 -14.10
C LYS A 26 3.81 7.97 -13.82
N ALA A 27 5.09 7.90 -14.16
CA ALA A 27 6.03 8.99 -13.98
C ALA A 27 5.55 10.24 -14.75
N ARG A 28 4.96 11.18 -14.02
CA ARG A 28 4.84 12.58 -14.42
C ARG A 28 5.80 13.35 -13.53
N SER A 29 6.63 14.21 -14.13
CA SER A 29 7.50 15.12 -13.42
C SER A 29 6.65 16.08 -12.58
N ALA A 30 6.26 15.64 -11.39
CA ALA A 30 5.66 16.46 -10.36
C ALA A 30 6.78 16.99 -9.47
N VAL A 31 6.72 18.27 -9.16
CA VAL A 31 7.51 18.84 -8.06
C VAL A 31 7.13 18.03 -6.82
N TYR A 32 8.03 17.18 -6.33
CA TYR A 32 7.82 16.37 -5.14
C TYR A 32 7.88 17.28 -3.92
N THR A 33 6.76 17.95 -3.61
CA THR A 33 6.54 18.39 -2.23
C THR A 33 6.27 17.11 -1.45
N ASN A 34 7.26 16.65 -0.69
CA ASN A 34 7.14 15.48 0.15
C ASN A 34 5.87 15.59 1.00
N GLU A 35 4.86 14.78 0.70
CA GLU A 35 3.64 14.79 1.48
C GLU A 35 3.91 14.04 2.79
N LEU A 36 3.75 14.74 3.91
CA LEU A 36 4.02 14.21 5.23
C LEU A 36 2.73 13.81 5.93
N TYR A 37 2.74 12.62 6.51
CA TYR A 37 1.70 12.09 7.38
C TYR A 37 2.22 12.01 8.82
N VAL A 38 1.40 12.43 9.77
CA VAL A 38 1.68 12.26 11.20
C VAL A 38 0.83 11.09 11.69
N VAL A 39 1.48 10.03 12.14
CA VAL A 39 0.85 8.82 12.66
C VAL A 39 -0.07 9.19 13.84
N GLN A 40 -1.28 8.67 13.84
CA GLN A 40 -2.28 8.87 14.89
C GLN A 40 -2.44 7.61 15.74
N GLU A 41 -3.18 7.73 16.84
CA GLU A 41 -3.50 6.59 17.69
C GLU A 41 -4.35 5.56 16.96
N GLY A 42 -3.95 4.29 17.04
CA GLY A 42 -4.60 3.18 16.33
C GLY A 42 -4.14 2.99 14.88
N ASP A 43 -3.25 3.84 14.38
CA ASP A 43 -2.69 3.64 13.05
C ASP A 43 -1.67 2.49 13.01
N ASN A 44 -1.61 1.88 11.84
CA ASN A 44 -0.53 0.99 11.46
C ASN A 44 -0.16 1.26 10.00
N LEU A 45 1.04 0.83 9.59
CA LEU A 45 1.56 1.14 8.26
C LEU A 45 0.65 0.64 7.13
N TRP A 46 -0.09 -0.46 7.33
CA TRP A 46 -0.99 -1.01 6.32
C TRP A 46 -2.24 -0.15 6.14
N LYS A 47 -2.85 0.31 7.24
CA LYS A 47 -3.99 1.22 7.21
C LYS A 47 -3.61 2.55 6.56
N ILE A 48 -2.48 3.15 6.97
CA ILE A 48 -1.95 4.37 6.36
C ILE A 48 -1.72 4.19 4.86
N ALA A 49 -1.18 3.02 4.44
CA ALA A 49 -0.94 2.72 3.04
C ALA A 49 -2.25 2.74 2.22
N ILE A 50 -3.28 2.06 2.72
CA ILE A 50 -4.59 1.97 2.05
C ILE A 50 -5.28 3.33 2.00
N ASP A 51 -5.33 4.03 3.13
CA ASP A 51 -6.04 5.30 3.25
C ASP A 51 -5.43 6.38 2.35
N ASN A 52 -4.15 6.23 1.98
CA ASN A 52 -3.42 7.17 1.12
C ASN A 52 -3.13 6.61 -0.30
N ASP A 53 -3.73 5.47 -0.68
CA ASP A 53 -3.51 4.76 -1.96
C ASP A 53 -2.03 4.57 -2.35
N VAL A 54 -1.16 4.35 -1.34
CA VAL A 54 0.26 4.03 -1.50
C VAL A 54 0.53 2.58 -1.11
N SER A 55 1.56 1.95 -1.66
CA SER A 55 1.91 0.60 -1.24
C SER A 55 2.73 0.62 0.05
N VAL A 56 2.52 -0.39 0.90
CA VAL A 56 3.33 -0.59 2.12
C VAL A 56 4.82 -0.63 1.78
N GLU A 57 5.18 -1.31 0.68
CA GLU A 57 6.57 -1.40 0.23
C GLU A 57 7.15 -0.04 -0.17
N ALA A 58 6.38 0.80 -0.86
CA ALA A 58 6.79 2.16 -1.20
C ALA A 58 6.99 3.00 0.07
N LEU A 59 6.06 2.93 1.03
CA LEU A 59 6.20 3.63 2.31
C LEU A 59 7.43 3.19 3.09
N LEU A 60 7.72 1.88 3.14
CA LEU A 60 8.92 1.36 3.80
C LEU A 60 10.19 1.90 3.14
N ARG A 61 10.25 1.85 1.81
CA ARG A 61 11.41 2.32 1.04
C ARG A 61 11.63 3.82 1.23
N LEU A 62 10.57 4.60 1.10
CA LEU A 62 10.60 6.06 1.18
C LEU A 62 11.02 6.55 2.57
N ASN A 63 10.57 5.86 3.62
CA ASN A 63 10.88 6.20 5.01
C ASN A 63 12.08 5.42 5.59
N LYS A 64 12.78 4.63 4.76
CA LYS A 64 13.89 3.76 5.19
C LYS A 64 13.51 2.90 6.42
N LEU A 65 12.29 2.38 6.42
CA LEU A 65 11.74 1.54 7.49
C LEU A 65 11.87 0.05 7.13
N THR A 66 12.07 -0.77 8.15
CA THR A 66 11.92 -2.22 8.03
C THR A 66 10.54 -2.65 8.50
N GLN A 67 10.07 -3.82 8.08
CA GLN A 67 8.82 -4.43 8.56
C GLN A 67 8.75 -4.49 10.10
N LYS A 68 9.88 -4.80 10.75
CA LYS A 68 9.97 -4.83 12.22
C LYS A 68 9.81 -3.44 12.85
N LYS A 69 10.36 -2.40 12.21
CA LYS A 69 10.25 -1.01 12.70
C LYS A 69 8.86 -0.43 12.44
N ALA A 70 8.25 -0.76 11.31
CA ALA A 70 6.88 -0.36 10.98
C ALA A 70 5.84 -0.84 12.00
N LYS A 71 6.05 -2.01 12.60
CA LYS A 71 5.20 -2.52 13.71
C LYS A 71 5.34 -1.72 15.01
N LYS A 72 6.35 -0.86 15.12
CA LYS A 72 6.64 -0.03 16.30
C LYS A 72 6.33 1.45 16.06
N LEU A 73 5.56 1.77 15.02
CA LEU A 73 5.11 3.14 14.79
C LEU A 73 4.27 3.61 15.97
N ARG A 74 4.49 4.86 16.37
CA ARG A 74 3.82 5.51 17.48
C ARG A 74 3.13 6.78 17.01
N PRO A 75 2.06 7.20 17.68
CA PRO A 75 1.46 8.50 17.43
C PRO A 75 2.50 9.62 17.48
N GLY A 76 2.45 10.52 16.50
CA GLY A 76 3.44 11.59 16.32
C GLY A 76 4.62 11.25 15.41
N ASP A 77 4.83 9.98 15.05
CA ASP A 77 5.83 9.61 14.04
C ASP A 77 5.47 10.25 12.68
N LYS A 78 6.48 10.70 11.94
CA LYS A 78 6.29 11.33 10.62
C LYS A 78 6.68 10.36 9.52
N LEU A 79 5.78 10.19 8.55
CA LEU A 79 5.98 9.38 7.35
C LEU A 79 5.89 10.25 6.11
N ILE A 80 6.82 10.09 5.20
CA ILE A 80 6.78 10.61 3.84
C ILE A 80 5.91 9.64 3.02
N LEU A 81 4.91 10.16 2.31
CA LEU A 81 3.99 9.35 1.50
C LEU A 81 4.39 9.29 0.01
N ARG A 82 4.92 10.39 -0.54
CA ARG A 82 5.36 10.52 -1.95
C ARG A 82 6.34 11.66 -2.11
#